data_AF-A0A7C3P8U8-F1
#
_entry.id   AF-A0A7C3P8U8-F1
#
_cell.length_a   1.000
_cell.length_b   1.000
_cell.length_c   1.000
_cell.angle_alpha   90.00
_cell.angle_beta   90.00
_cell.angle_gamma   90.00
#
_symmetry.space_group_name_H-M   'P 1'
#
loop_
_entity.id
_entity.type
_entity.pdbx_description
1 polymer ?
#
loop_
_entity_poly.entity_id
_entity_poly.type
_entity_poly.pdbx_seq_one_letter_code
_entity_poly.pdbx_strand_id
1 'polypeptide(L)'
;MDEELVLLEEQLATAHADIERLQAQLAEARAKQAEHESRLKETLRQLEAARGDLTAAAAANAAREEEVSRLQAQLAAVQDERREAVSRYREAALAREPDVPADLVAGETVAELEASLAQARQTVAQVRQHLEQQAQALRVPAGAPAREGPDVSDLSPAEKIRLGLRQA
;
A
#
# COMPACT_ATOMS: atom_id res chain seq x y z
N MET A 1 46.05 -53.56 86.15
CA MET A 1 46.37 -52.17 85.77
C MET A 1 46.80 -52.09 84.32
N ASP A 2 47.50 -53.09 83.77
CA ASP A 2 47.97 -53.04 82.37
C ASP A 2 46.85 -53.18 81.31
N GLU A 3 45.80 -53.97 81.56
CA GLU A 3 44.69 -54.14 80.59
C GLU A 3 43.85 -52.86 80.39
N GLU A 4 43.68 -52.06 81.43
CA GLU A 4 42.91 -50.80 81.37
C GLU A 4 43.66 -49.73 80.58
N LEU A 5 44.99 -49.69 80.68
CA LEU A 5 45.84 -48.81 79.88
C LEU A 5 45.78 -49.19 78.39
N VAL A 6 45.84 -50.49 78.07
CA VAL A 6 45.72 -50.97 76.68
C VAL A 6 44.36 -50.61 76.08
N LEU A 7 43.26 -50.76 76.83
CA LEU A 7 41.92 -50.38 76.38
C LEU A 7 41.81 -48.87 76.12
N LEU A 8 42.39 -48.04 76.99
CA LEU A 8 42.39 -46.58 76.85
C LEU A 8 43.24 -46.14 75.63
N GLU A 9 44.37 -46.79 75.37
CA GLU A 9 45.20 -46.54 74.19
C GLU A 9 44.46 -46.89 72.90
N GLU A 10 43.75 -48.01 72.86
CA GLU A 10 42.92 -48.41 71.71
C GLU A 10 41.75 -47.44 71.47
N GLN A 11 41.08 -46.99 72.54
CA GLN A 11 40.03 -45.98 72.47
C GLN A 11 40.56 -44.64 71.96
N LEU A 12 41.74 -44.21 72.42
CA LEU A 12 42.37 -42.96 72.00
C LEU A 12 42.83 -43.03 70.53
N ALA A 13 43.37 -44.16 70.09
CA ALA A 13 43.71 -44.41 68.69
C ALA A 13 42.46 -44.36 67.79
N THR A 14 41.36 -44.97 68.24
CA THR A 14 40.08 -44.94 67.51
C THR A 14 39.51 -43.53 67.42
N ALA A 15 39.50 -42.79 68.54
CA ALA A 15 39.03 -41.41 68.59
C ALA A 15 39.87 -40.49 67.68
N HIS A 16 41.20 -40.68 67.62
CA HIS A 16 42.05 -39.94 66.70
C HIS A 16 41.72 -40.23 65.24
N ALA A 17 41.54 -41.50 64.87
CA ALA A 17 41.15 -41.87 63.51
C ALA A 17 39.79 -41.27 63.10
N ASP A 18 38.82 -41.25 64.04
CA ASP A 18 37.51 -40.62 63.81
C ASP A 18 37.62 -39.10 63.66
N ILE A 19 38.45 -38.42 64.46
CA ILE A 19 38.71 -36.98 64.33
C ILE A 19 39.31 -36.68 62.96
N GLU A 20 40.31 -37.43 62.51
CA GLU A 20 40.92 -37.26 61.18
C GLU A 20 39.89 -37.45 60.06
N ARG A 21 39.06 -38.49 60.17
CA ARG A 21 37.97 -38.74 59.21
C ARG A 21 36.97 -37.59 59.17
N LEU A 22 36.53 -37.10 60.32
CA LEU A 22 35.58 -35.98 60.41
C LEU A 22 36.19 -34.68 59.88
N GLN A 23 37.47 -34.44 60.14
CA GLN A 23 38.20 -33.29 59.59
C GLN A 23 38.28 -33.36 58.07
N ALA A 24 38.56 -34.53 57.50
CA ALA A 24 38.55 -34.74 56.05
C ALA A 24 37.16 -34.49 55.44
N GLN A 25 36.10 -35.03 56.06
CA GLN A 25 34.73 -34.81 55.62
C GLN A 25 34.32 -33.33 55.70
N LEU A 26 34.72 -32.62 56.76
CA LEU A 26 34.44 -31.20 56.93
C LEU A 26 35.19 -30.36 55.89
N ALA A 27 36.44 -30.71 55.57
CA ALA A 27 37.20 -30.05 54.52
C ALA A 27 36.53 -30.23 53.14
N GLU A 28 36.09 -31.45 52.82
CA GLU A 28 35.37 -31.75 51.58
C GLU A 28 34.03 -30.98 51.51
N ALA A 29 33.24 -30.97 52.59
CA ALA A 29 31.97 -30.24 52.64
C ALA A 29 32.17 -28.73 52.44
N ARG A 30 33.20 -28.14 53.05
CA ARG A 30 33.55 -26.73 52.86
C ARG A 30 33.98 -26.43 51.43
N ALA A 31 34.75 -27.32 50.81
CA ALA A 31 35.14 -27.17 49.41
C ALA A 31 33.91 -27.18 48.48
N LYS A 32 32.98 -28.11 48.68
CA LYS A 32 31.71 -28.17 47.92
C LYS A 32 30.85 -26.93 48.15
N GLN A 33 30.75 -26.46 49.39
CA GLN A 33 30.01 -25.22 49.69
C GLN A 33 30.62 -24.02 48.97
N ALA A 34 31.94 -23.87 49.00
CA ALA A 34 32.62 -22.78 48.29
C ALA A 34 32.39 -22.84 46.77
N GLU A 35 32.40 -24.05 46.19
CA GLU A 35 32.08 -24.26 44.78
C GLU A 35 30.63 -23.85 44.45
N HIS A 36 29.67 -24.29 45.25
CA HIS A 36 28.26 -23.95 45.08
C HIS A 36 28.02 -22.44 45.22
N GLU A 37 28.65 -21.78 46.20
CA GLU A 37 28.56 -20.33 46.36
C GLU A 37 29.16 -19.59 45.16
N SER A 38 30.28 -20.06 44.62
CA SER A 38 30.88 -19.50 43.40
C SER A 38 29.94 -19.65 42.20
N ARG A 39 29.36 -20.84 42.03
CA ARG A 39 28.40 -21.12 40.95
C ARG A 39 27.14 -20.27 41.08
N LEU A 40 26.61 -20.10 42.29
CA LEU A 40 25.45 -19.24 42.54
C LEU A 40 25.75 -17.79 42.15
N LYS A 41 26.89 -17.24 42.60
CA LYS A 41 27.32 -15.89 42.24
C LYS A 41 27.44 -15.70 40.74
N GLU A 42 27.99 -16.68 40.04
CA GLU A 42 28.11 -16.64 38.59
C GLU A 42 26.73 -16.67 37.90
N THR A 43 25.83 -17.56 38.32
CA THR A 43 24.48 -17.60 37.76
C THR A 43 23.67 -16.33 38.03
N LEU A 44 23.87 -15.68 39.19
CA LEU A 44 23.24 -14.41 39.50
C LEU A 44 23.73 -13.30 38.58
N ARG A 45 25.04 -13.22 38.33
CA ARG A 45 25.61 -12.27 37.36
C ARG A 45 25.07 -12.48 35.96
N GLN A 46 24.97 -13.74 35.52
CA GLN A 46 24.39 -14.09 34.22
C GLN A 46 22.92 -13.70 34.13
N LEU A 47 22.14 -13.90 35.20
CA LEU A 47 20.73 -13.52 35.25
C LEU A 47 20.56 -12.00 35.20
N GLU A 48 21.38 -11.24 35.92
CA GLU A 48 21.38 -9.78 35.89
C GLU A 48 21.74 -9.25 34.50
N ALA A 49 22.77 -9.81 33.86
CA ALA A 49 23.15 -9.46 32.50
C ALA A 49 22.02 -9.75 31.50
N ALA A 50 21.46 -10.97 31.53
CA ALA A 50 20.36 -11.35 30.63
C ALA A 50 19.10 -10.50 30.84
N ARG A 51 18.82 -10.09 32.08
CA ARG A 51 17.73 -9.13 32.36
C ARG A 51 18.01 -7.77 31.75
N GLY A 52 19.24 -7.27 31.86
CA GLY A 52 19.65 -6.02 31.21
C GLY A 52 19.52 -6.07 29.69
N ASP A 53 19.93 -7.18 29.08
CA ASP A 53 19.79 -7.38 27.63
C ASP A 53 18.32 -7.43 27.20
N LEU A 54 17.47 -8.09 27.99
CA LEU A 54 16.04 -8.18 27.71
C LEU A 54 15.35 -6.81 27.79
N THR A 55 15.68 -6.00 28.81
CA THR A 55 15.10 -4.65 28.92
C THR A 55 15.58 -3.74 27.80
N ALA A 56 16.86 -3.82 27.41
CA ALA A 56 17.40 -3.09 26.26
C ALA A 56 16.73 -3.49 24.94
N ALA A 57 16.54 -4.80 24.72
CA ALA A 57 15.86 -5.32 23.53
C ALA A 57 14.38 -4.89 23.48
N ALA A 58 13.68 -4.91 24.62
CA ALA A 58 12.31 -4.44 24.72
C ALA A 58 12.18 -2.95 24.37
N ALA A 59 13.08 -2.11 24.90
CA ALA A 59 13.12 -0.68 24.56
C ALA A 59 13.41 -0.43 23.07
N ALA A 60 14.35 -1.20 22.49
CA ALA A 60 14.65 -1.10 21.06
C ALA A 60 13.47 -1.53 20.18
N ASN A 61 12.71 -2.55 20.57
CA ASN A 61 11.52 -2.97 19.83
C ASN A 61 10.40 -1.93 19.92
N ALA A 62 10.14 -1.36 21.10
CA ALA A 62 9.15 -0.29 21.26
C ALA A 62 9.48 0.92 20.35
N ALA A 63 10.75 1.35 20.32
CA ALA A 63 11.19 2.43 19.43
C ALA A 63 10.99 2.11 17.94
N ARG A 64 11.25 0.85 17.52
CA ARG A 64 11.00 0.41 16.14
C ARG A 64 9.51 0.39 15.81
N GLU A 65 8.66 -0.04 16.72
CA GLU A 65 7.21 -0.05 16.53
C GLU A 65 6.66 1.37 16.35
N GLU A 66 7.12 2.32 17.14
CA GLU A 66 6.80 3.75 16.98
C GLU A 66 7.26 4.29 15.62
N GLU A 67 8.47 3.95 15.19
CA GLU A 67 8.98 4.35 13.88
C GLU A 67 8.17 3.76 12.73
N VAL A 68 7.82 2.48 12.79
CA VAL A 68 6.97 1.82 11.79
C VAL A 68 5.60 2.49 11.73
N SER A 69 4.98 2.77 12.88
CA SER A 69 3.69 3.45 12.94
C SER A 69 3.77 4.85 12.31
N ARG A 70 4.82 5.61 12.60
CA ARG A 70 5.08 6.94 12.01
C ARG A 70 5.24 6.85 10.49
N LEU A 71 6.02 5.90 9.98
CA LEU A 71 6.24 5.72 8.54
C LEU A 71 4.96 5.29 7.82
N GLN A 72 4.12 4.47 8.45
CA GLN A 72 2.81 4.09 7.90
C GLN A 72 1.87 5.29 7.80
N ALA A 73 1.82 6.13 8.83
CA ALA A 73 1.03 7.36 8.81
C ALA A 73 1.50 8.33 7.72
N GLN A 74 2.82 8.51 7.56
CA GLN A 74 3.40 9.32 6.50
C GLN A 74 3.08 8.75 5.10
N LEU A 75 3.18 7.44 4.92
CA LEU A 75 2.86 6.80 3.65
C LEU A 75 1.39 6.99 3.28
N ALA A 76 0.48 6.83 4.26
CA ALA A 76 -0.95 7.08 4.04
C ALA A 76 -1.21 8.53 3.63
N ALA A 77 -0.61 9.50 4.35
CA ALA A 77 -0.75 10.92 4.01
C ALA A 77 -0.24 11.23 2.59
N VAL A 78 0.94 10.74 2.22
CA VAL A 78 1.50 10.93 0.87
C VAL A 78 0.62 10.27 -0.21
N GLN A 79 0.03 9.11 0.09
CA GLN A 79 -0.89 8.45 -0.85
C GLN A 79 -2.17 9.26 -1.05
N ASP A 80 -2.73 9.84 0.00
CA ASP A 80 -3.93 10.67 -0.08
C ASP A 80 -3.65 12.00 -0.80
N GLU A 81 -2.53 12.67 -0.49
CA GLU A 81 -2.06 13.85 -1.22
C GLU A 81 -1.85 13.53 -2.71
N ARG A 82 -1.28 12.37 -3.02
CA ARG A 82 -1.09 11.93 -4.41
C ARG A 82 -2.43 11.73 -5.13
N ARG A 83 -3.40 11.06 -4.49
CA ARG A 83 -4.74 10.86 -5.06
C ARG A 83 -5.44 12.20 -5.31
N GLU A 84 -5.35 13.12 -4.36
CA GLU A 84 -5.92 14.46 -4.49
C GLU A 84 -5.26 15.25 -5.64
N ALA A 85 -3.93 15.22 -5.73
CA ALA A 85 -3.20 15.86 -6.82
C ALA A 85 -3.58 15.29 -8.20
N VAL A 86 -3.72 13.96 -8.32
CA VAL A 86 -4.17 13.29 -9.54
C VAL A 86 -5.61 13.67 -9.90
N SER A 87 -6.52 13.76 -8.92
CA SER A 87 -7.91 14.22 -9.14
C SER A 87 -7.94 15.66 -9.67
N ARG A 88 -7.22 16.58 -9.02
CA ARG A 88 -7.13 17.98 -9.45
C ARG A 88 -6.52 18.12 -10.84
N TYR A 89 -5.51 17.29 -11.15
CA TYR A 89 -4.93 17.25 -12.49
C TYR A 89 -5.96 16.81 -13.54
N ARG A 90 -6.74 15.76 -13.25
CA ARG A 90 -7.82 15.29 -14.13
C ARG A 90 -8.85 16.40 -14.37
N GLU A 91 -9.33 17.06 -13.32
CA GLU A 91 -10.29 18.16 -13.42
C GLU A 91 -9.74 19.31 -14.27
N ALA A 92 -8.49 19.72 -14.03
CA ALA A 92 -7.83 20.78 -14.81
C ALA A 92 -7.64 20.38 -16.28
N ALA A 93 -7.33 19.12 -16.56
CA ALA A 93 -7.19 18.60 -17.92
C ALA A 93 -8.53 18.61 -18.67
N LEU A 94 -9.60 18.13 -18.05
CA LEU A 94 -10.96 18.12 -18.63
C LEU A 94 -11.51 19.53 -18.83
N ALA A 95 -11.22 20.47 -17.92
CA ALA A 95 -11.64 21.87 -18.08
C ALA A 95 -10.99 22.56 -19.31
N ARG A 96 -9.78 22.11 -19.72
CA ARG A 96 -9.09 22.61 -20.91
C ARG A 96 -9.63 22.01 -22.21
N GLU A 97 -10.30 20.86 -22.14
CA GLU A 97 -10.77 20.10 -23.30
C GLU A 97 -12.23 19.66 -23.12
N PRO A 98 -13.18 20.60 -23.24
CA PRO A 98 -14.60 20.31 -23.02
C PRO A 98 -15.21 19.33 -24.05
N ASP A 99 -14.55 19.13 -25.19
CA ASP A 99 -14.98 18.20 -26.24
C ASP A 99 -14.68 16.73 -25.89
N VAL A 100 -13.85 16.46 -24.88
CA VAL A 100 -13.46 15.10 -24.47
C VAL A 100 -14.37 14.64 -23.32
N PRO A 101 -15.15 13.54 -23.49
CA PRO A 101 -15.96 12.98 -22.43
C PRO A 101 -15.12 12.52 -21.23
N ALA A 102 -15.54 12.88 -20.02
CA ALA A 102 -14.86 12.51 -18.78
C ALA A 102 -14.75 10.99 -18.59
N ASP A 103 -15.72 10.23 -19.10
CA ASP A 103 -15.76 8.76 -19.01
C ASP A 103 -14.60 8.08 -19.77
N LEU A 104 -13.97 8.78 -20.72
CA LEU A 104 -12.83 8.26 -21.48
C LEU A 104 -11.46 8.56 -20.82
N VAL A 105 -11.45 9.29 -19.69
CA VAL A 105 -10.22 9.68 -19.00
C VAL A 105 -10.14 8.96 -17.64
N ALA A 106 -9.37 7.87 -17.60
CA ALA A 106 -9.12 7.05 -16.42
C ALA A 106 -7.63 6.97 -16.09
N GLY A 107 -7.31 6.67 -14.82
CA GLY A 107 -5.93 6.55 -14.34
C GLY A 107 -5.79 6.94 -12.87
N GLU A 108 -4.88 6.25 -12.17
CA GLU A 108 -4.49 6.51 -10.78
C GLU A 108 -3.20 7.35 -10.69
N THR A 109 -2.48 7.49 -11.80
CA THR A 109 -1.26 8.30 -11.91
C THR A 109 -1.41 9.37 -12.99
N VAL A 110 -0.60 10.42 -12.90
CA VAL A 110 -0.56 11.49 -13.92
C VAL A 110 -0.21 10.92 -15.30
N ALA A 111 0.73 9.99 -15.37
CA ALA A 111 1.13 9.34 -16.63
C ALA A 111 -0.01 8.53 -17.25
N GLU A 112 -0.77 7.78 -16.44
CA GLU A 112 -1.96 7.06 -16.92
C GLU A 112 -3.04 8.02 -17.41
N LEU A 113 -3.29 9.12 -16.68
CA LEU A 113 -4.24 10.14 -17.11
C LEU A 113 -3.85 10.77 -18.43
N GLU A 114 -2.57 11.08 -18.64
CA GLU A 114 -2.08 11.64 -19.90
C GLU A 114 -2.23 10.66 -21.06
N ALA A 115 -1.91 9.39 -20.84
CA ALA A 115 -2.11 8.33 -21.83
C ALA A 115 -3.60 8.16 -22.17
N SER A 116 -4.47 8.13 -21.17
CA SER A 116 -5.92 8.00 -21.34
C SER A 116 -6.49 9.23 -22.06
N LEU A 117 -6.05 10.43 -21.72
CA LEU A 117 -6.48 11.66 -22.37
C LEU A 117 -6.07 11.69 -23.85
N ALA A 118 -4.85 11.26 -24.17
CA ALA A 118 -4.39 11.15 -25.55
C ALA A 118 -5.24 10.17 -26.37
N GLN A 119 -5.59 9.01 -25.80
CA GLN A 119 -6.48 8.04 -26.43
C GLN A 119 -7.91 8.58 -26.61
N ALA A 120 -8.43 9.29 -25.61
CA ALA A 120 -9.74 9.90 -25.66
C ALA A 120 -9.82 10.95 -26.79
N ARG A 121 -8.81 11.82 -26.91
CA ARG A 121 -8.70 12.79 -28.03
C ARG A 121 -8.71 12.10 -29.38
N GLN A 122 -7.95 11.02 -29.54
CA GLN A 122 -7.89 10.27 -30.79
C GLN A 122 -9.26 9.68 -31.15
N THR A 123 -9.97 9.15 -30.17
CA THR A 123 -11.29 8.54 -30.35
C THR A 123 -12.32 9.59 -30.77
N VAL A 124 -12.35 10.73 -30.07
CA VAL A 124 -13.25 11.85 -30.41
C VAL A 124 -12.97 12.38 -31.82
N ALA A 125 -11.69 12.52 -32.20
CA ALA A 125 -11.31 12.93 -33.55
C ALA A 125 -11.80 11.95 -34.63
N GLN A 126 -11.66 10.64 -34.39
CA GLN A 126 -12.15 9.61 -35.32
C GLN A 126 -13.68 9.63 -35.45
N VAL A 127 -14.41 9.76 -34.33
CA VAL A 127 -15.87 9.85 -34.33
C VAL A 127 -16.34 11.08 -35.10
N ARG A 128 -15.70 12.24 -34.86
CA ARG A 128 -16.01 13.47 -35.58
C ARG A 128 -15.79 13.33 -37.09
N GLN A 129 -14.64 12.76 -37.49
CA GLN A 129 -14.35 12.51 -38.90
C GLN A 129 -15.40 11.59 -39.55
N HIS A 130 -15.83 10.53 -38.85
CA HIS A 130 -16.84 9.62 -39.35
C HIS A 130 -18.20 10.30 -39.52
N LEU A 131 -18.63 11.12 -38.55
CA LEU A 131 -19.87 11.88 -38.64
C LEU A 131 -19.85 12.92 -39.77
N GLU A 132 -18.73 13.62 -39.97
CA GLU A 132 -18.58 14.57 -41.08
C GLU A 132 -18.66 13.86 -42.45
N GLN A 133 -18.05 12.68 -42.59
CA GLN A 133 -18.17 11.86 -43.81
C GLN A 133 -19.60 11.40 -44.07
N GLN A 134 -20.31 10.94 -43.03
CA GLN A 134 -21.71 10.55 -43.12
C GLN A 134 -22.61 11.73 -43.52
N ALA A 135 -22.39 12.91 -42.93
CA ALA A 135 -23.14 14.12 -43.25
C ALA A 135 -22.92 14.57 -44.71
N GLN A 136 -21.71 14.41 -45.24
CA GLN A 136 -21.40 14.68 -46.65
C GLN A 136 -22.06 13.67 -47.59
N ALA A 137 -22.12 12.38 -47.22
CA ALA A 137 -22.77 11.34 -48.01
C ALA A 137 -24.31 11.50 -48.06
N LEU A 138 -24.91 12.02 -46.98
CA LEU A 138 -26.35 12.31 -46.90
C LEU A 138 -26.74 13.64 -47.54
N ARG A 139 -25.77 14.43 -48.02
CA ARG A 139 -26.03 15.70 -48.69
C ARG A 139 -26.64 15.43 -50.07
N VAL A 140 -27.98 15.40 -50.10
CA VAL A 140 -28.74 15.28 -51.35
C VAL A 140 -28.44 16.54 -52.19
N PRO A 141 -28.01 16.40 -53.46
CA PRO A 141 -27.86 17.54 -54.34
C PRO A 141 -29.19 18.31 -54.43
N ALA A 142 -29.18 19.60 -54.09
CA ALA A 142 -30.32 20.46 -54.36
C ALA A 142 -30.47 20.54 -55.89
N GLY A 143 -31.40 19.78 -56.46
CA GLY A 143 -31.46 19.69 -57.91
C GLY A 143 -32.55 18.81 -58.51
N ALA A 144 -33.81 19.10 -58.21
CA ALA A 144 -34.73 19.26 -59.32
C ALA A 144 -34.82 20.78 -59.56
N PRO A 145 -34.44 21.30 -60.75
CA PRO A 145 -34.72 22.70 -61.07
C PRO A 145 -36.20 22.96 -60.81
N ALA A 146 -36.53 24.13 -60.25
CA ALA A 146 -37.92 24.53 -60.09
C ALA A 146 -38.63 24.31 -61.43
N ARG A 147 -39.78 23.62 -61.42
CA ARG A 147 -40.64 23.57 -62.61
C ARG A 147 -41.04 25.01 -62.90
N GLU A 148 -40.33 25.66 -63.82
CA GLU A 148 -40.83 26.86 -64.47
C GLU A 148 -42.11 26.44 -65.19
N GLY A 149 -43.24 26.74 -64.56
CA GLY A 149 -44.52 26.72 -65.26
C GLY A 149 -44.45 27.72 -66.41
N PRO A 150 -45.22 27.52 -67.49
CA PRO A 150 -45.26 28.47 -68.59
C PRO A 150 -45.57 29.87 -68.04
N ASP A 151 -44.76 30.86 -68.43
CA ASP A 151 -44.94 32.24 -67.98
C ASP A 151 -46.27 32.77 -68.51
N VAL A 152 -47.25 32.89 -67.62
CA VAL A 152 -48.59 33.40 -67.94
C VAL A 152 -48.68 34.91 -67.70
N SER A 153 -47.58 35.58 -67.36
CA SER A 153 -47.60 37.00 -66.99
C SER A 153 -48.08 37.90 -68.13
N ASP A 154 -47.78 37.54 -69.38
CA ASP A 154 -48.15 38.29 -70.58
C ASP A 154 -49.54 37.93 -71.15
N LEU A 155 -50.23 36.92 -70.60
CA LEU A 155 -51.56 36.54 -71.07
C LEU A 155 -52.64 37.44 -70.48
N SER A 156 -53.56 37.88 -71.33
CA SER A 156 -54.75 38.60 -70.89
C SER A 156 -55.65 37.70 -70.01
N PRO A 157 -56.51 38.28 -69.14
CA PRO A 157 -57.40 37.49 -68.29
C PRO A 157 -58.26 36.47 -69.06
N ALA A 158 -58.71 36.81 -70.28
CA ALA A 158 -59.51 35.92 -71.11
C ALA A 158 -58.70 34.71 -71.64
N GLU A 159 -57.42 34.91 -71.95
CA GLU A 159 -56.53 33.85 -72.42
C GLU A 159 -56.12 32.89 -71.31
N LYS A 160 -55.94 33.40 -70.09
CA LYS A 160 -55.70 32.59 -68.89
C LYS A 160 -56.87 31.63 -68.60
N ILE A 161 -58.10 32.12 -68.69
CA ILE A 161 -59.31 31.30 -68.49
C ILE A 161 -59.40 30.21 -69.56
N ARG A 162 -59.12 30.56 -70.82
CA ARG A 162 -59.20 29.62 -71.94
C ARG A 162 -58.12 28.54 -71.89
N LEU A 163 -56.94 28.87 -71.37
CA LEU A 163 -55.86 27.91 -71.10
C LEU A 163 -56.23 26.94 -69.98
N GLY A 164 -56.81 27.43 -68.88
CA GLY A 164 -57.28 26.61 -67.76
C GLY A 164 -58.39 25.63 -68.15
N LEU A 165 -59.31 26.04 -69.02
CA LEU A 165 -60.40 25.16 -69.52
C LEU A 165 -59.94 24.06 -70.49
N ARG A 166 -58.73 24.17 -71.07
CA ARG A 166 -58.13 23.11 -71.92
C ARG A 166 -57.30 22.08 -71.16
N GLN A 167 -56.89 22.41 -69.94
CA GLN A 167 -55.99 21.60 -69.13
C GLN A 167 -56.71 20.88 -67.97
N ALA A 168 -58.03 21.08 -67.84
CA ALA A 168 -58.94 20.30 -66.99
C ALA A 168 -59.61 19.19 -67.82
#